data_AF-A0A9D6F488-F1
#
_entry.id   AF-A0A9D6F488-F1
#
_cell.length_a   1.000
_cell.length_b   1.000
_cell.length_c   1.000
_cell.angle_alpha   90.00
_cell.angle_beta   90.00
_cell.angle_gamma   90.00
#
_symmetry.space_group_name_H-M   'P 1'
#
loop_
_entity.id
_entity.type
_entity.pdbx_description
1 polymer ?
#
loop_
_entity_poly.entity_id
_entity_poly.type
_entity_poly.pdbx_seq_one_letter_code
_entity_poly.pdbx_strand_id
1 'polypeptide(L)'
;MPLLDHFHLPLSLERHWESFHTGWAWELMAYLNQGGLPKGYFAEAQVQLGGRVEVDVASLEGEGPGRPAPDSNGGVAIVAEPLASVMTMPAVFPDEFEVLVLDRSGGPNLVGAIELVSPGNKDRPAARRAFATKCAAYLHAGVGVVVVDVVTDHHFNLHDELVSLMRQDNALRFPGGRTIYVAAYRPTRREDIGDEIEIRLGALAVGEPLPSALLALRRGPMVTIDLESTYTATRNRSQL
;
A
#
# COMPACT_ATOMS: atom_id res chain seq x y z
N MET A 1 9.76 12.75 11.43
CA MET A 1 10.78 12.14 12.32
C MET A 1 11.37 10.94 11.59
N PRO A 2 12.68 10.65 11.71
CA PRO A 2 13.31 9.60 10.91
C PRO A 2 12.82 8.18 11.27
N LEU A 3 12.93 7.27 10.30
CA LEU A 3 12.68 5.84 10.47
C LEU A 3 13.63 5.25 11.52
N LEU A 4 13.08 4.49 12.47
CA LEU A 4 13.85 3.78 13.50
C LEU A 4 14.12 2.35 13.06
N ASP A 5 15.18 1.76 13.60
CA ASP A 5 15.41 0.32 13.48
C ASP A 5 14.68 -0.44 14.59
N HIS A 6 13.48 -0.93 14.29
CA HIS A 6 12.64 -1.65 15.25
C HIS A 6 13.11 -3.07 15.54
N PHE A 7 14.05 -3.60 14.76
CA PHE A 7 14.41 -5.02 14.78
C PHE A 7 15.79 -5.29 15.38
N HIS A 8 16.53 -4.24 15.73
CA HIS A 8 17.83 -4.33 16.40
C HIS A 8 17.83 -3.62 17.76
N LEU A 9 18.88 -3.83 18.56
CA LEU A 9 19.01 -3.20 19.87
C LEU A 9 19.18 -1.68 19.75
N PRO A 10 18.69 -0.89 20.74
CA PRO A 10 17.98 -1.36 21.94
C PRO A 10 16.48 -1.62 21.72
N LEU A 11 15.91 -1.12 20.62
CA LEU A 11 14.47 -1.00 20.45
C LEU A 11 13.75 -2.35 20.39
N SER A 12 14.35 -3.35 19.73
CA SER A 12 13.83 -4.73 19.69
C SER A 12 13.70 -5.41 21.06
N LEU A 13 14.45 -4.97 22.07
CA LEU A 13 14.33 -5.45 23.44
C LEU A 13 13.29 -4.65 24.24
N GLU A 14 13.20 -3.35 23.98
CA GLU A 14 12.39 -2.43 24.76
C GLU A 14 10.93 -2.36 24.29
N ARG A 15 10.65 -2.73 23.05
CA ARG A 15 9.32 -2.65 22.44
C ARG A 15 9.00 -3.88 21.61
N HIS A 16 7.74 -4.30 21.68
CA HIS A 16 7.20 -5.31 20.79
C HIS A 16 6.83 -4.69 19.44
N TRP A 17 7.43 -5.21 18.38
CA TRP A 17 7.18 -4.77 17.00
C TRP A 17 5.69 -4.87 16.63
N GLU A 18 5.00 -5.92 17.07
CA GLU A 18 3.60 -6.20 16.72
C GLU A 18 2.66 -5.08 17.20
N SER A 19 2.92 -4.50 18.38
CA SER A 19 2.15 -3.36 18.89
C SER A 19 2.39 -2.12 18.04
N PHE A 20 3.65 -1.81 17.72
CA PHE A 20 3.98 -0.65 16.88
C PHE A 20 3.38 -0.79 15.48
N HIS A 21 3.53 -1.96 14.87
CA HIS A 21 3.04 -2.28 13.53
C HIS A 21 1.52 -2.15 13.42
N THR A 22 0.78 -2.69 14.40
CA THR A 22 -0.69 -2.56 14.45
C THR A 22 -1.11 -1.11 14.70
N GLY A 23 -0.40 -0.39 15.58
CA GLY A 23 -0.63 1.03 15.81
C GLY A 23 -0.42 1.86 14.54
N TRP A 24 0.58 1.53 13.73
CA TRP A 24 0.85 2.25 12.49
C TRP A 24 -0.24 2.03 11.43
N ALA A 25 -0.72 0.80 11.28
CA ALA A 25 -1.87 0.55 10.40
C ALA A 25 -3.11 1.33 10.83
N TRP A 26 -3.35 1.43 12.14
CA TRP A 26 -4.44 2.25 12.67
C TRP A 26 -4.25 3.74 12.32
N GLU A 27 -3.05 4.29 12.49
CA GLU A 27 -2.77 5.68 12.12
C GLU A 27 -2.92 5.94 10.62
N LEU A 28 -2.57 4.98 9.76
CA LEU A 28 -2.81 5.06 8.32
C LEU A 28 -4.30 5.09 7.99
N MET A 29 -5.08 4.16 8.54
CA MET A 29 -6.53 4.12 8.38
C MET A 29 -7.17 5.43 8.90
N ALA A 30 -6.75 5.90 10.07
CA ALA A 30 -7.24 7.14 10.66
C ALA A 30 -6.91 8.36 9.78
N TYR A 31 -5.68 8.48 9.30
CA TYR A 31 -5.24 9.53 8.37
C TYR A 31 -6.10 9.56 7.10
N LEU A 32 -6.33 8.39 6.49
CA LEU A 32 -7.15 8.26 5.29
C LEU A 32 -8.60 8.69 5.54
N ASN A 33 -9.20 8.23 6.65
CA ASN A 33 -10.59 8.53 6.99
C ASN A 33 -10.82 9.97 7.50
N GLN A 34 -9.78 10.68 7.96
CA GLN A 34 -9.88 12.06 8.47
C GLN A 34 -9.71 13.14 7.39
N GLY A 35 -9.57 12.75 6.13
CA GLY A 35 -9.48 13.70 5.01
C GLY A 35 -8.50 13.31 3.91
N GLY A 36 -7.76 12.21 4.08
CA GLY A 36 -6.93 11.67 3.00
C GLY A 36 -7.75 11.11 1.83
N LEU A 37 -8.96 10.60 2.11
CA LEU A 37 -9.84 10.02 1.10
C LEU A 37 -10.92 11.00 0.60
N PRO A 38 -11.32 10.91 -0.68
CA PRO A 38 -12.48 11.62 -1.20
C PRO A 38 -13.78 11.15 -0.55
N LYS A 39 -14.83 11.97 -0.64
CA LYS A 39 -16.18 11.59 -0.20
C LYS A 39 -16.64 10.30 -0.90
N GLY A 40 -17.23 9.38 -0.13
CA GLY A 40 -17.72 8.09 -0.64
C GLY A 40 -16.71 6.95 -0.54
N TYR A 41 -15.50 7.22 -0.05
CA TYR A 41 -14.48 6.21 0.23
C TYR A 41 -14.21 6.14 1.73
N PHE A 42 -13.75 4.98 2.19
CA PHE A 42 -13.27 4.77 3.55
C PHE A 42 -12.18 3.71 3.57
N ALA A 43 -11.36 3.75 4.62
CA ALA A 43 -10.32 2.78 4.89
C ALA A 43 -10.70 1.92 6.10
N GLU A 44 -10.31 0.65 6.08
CA GLU A 44 -10.38 -0.28 7.21
C GLU A 44 -9.01 -0.93 7.42
N ALA A 45 -8.58 -1.05 8.67
CA ALA A 45 -7.41 -1.84 9.01
C ALA A 45 -7.85 -3.28 9.34
N GLN A 46 -7.32 -4.27 8.63
CA GLN A 46 -7.58 -5.68 8.90
C GLN A 46 -6.35 -6.36 9.49
N VAL A 47 -6.59 -7.25 10.46
CA VAL A 47 -5.55 -8.12 11.02
C VAL A 47 -5.88 -9.56 10.66
N GLN A 48 -5.03 -10.18 9.85
CA GLN A 48 -5.18 -11.58 9.47
C GLN A 48 -4.47 -12.52 10.46
N LEU A 49 -4.99 -13.76 10.59
CA LEU A 49 -4.37 -14.82 11.40
C LEU A 49 -2.88 -14.96 11.08
N GLY A 50 -2.04 -14.81 12.10
CA GLY A 50 -0.58 -14.72 11.98
C GLY A 50 0.02 -13.32 12.19
N GLY A 51 -0.77 -12.35 12.67
CA GLY A 51 -0.28 -11.02 13.05
C GLY A 51 0.04 -10.10 11.87
N ARG A 52 -0.49 -10.41 10.69
CA ARG A 52 -0.35 -9.58 9.49
C ARG A 52 -1.36 -8.46 9.54
N VAL A 53 -0.91 -7.24 9.26
CA VAL A 53 -1.76 -6.05 9.33
C VAL A 53 -1.76 -5.37 7.96
N GLU A 54 -2.95 -5.04 7.47
CA GLU A 54 -3.18 -4.37 6.19
C GLU A 54 -4.17 -3.23 6.36
N VAL A 55 -4.17 -2.28 5.43
CA VAL A 55 -5.18 -1.22 5.33
C VAL A 55 -5.83 -1.30 3.97
N ASP A 56 -7.11 -1.63 3.95
CA ASP A 56 -7.93 -1.74 2.76
C ASP A 56 -8.72 -0.45 2.56
N VAL A 57 -8.85 0.00 1.33
CA VAL A 57 -9.64 1.18 0.95
C VAL A 57 -10.79 0.74 0.05
N ALA A 58 -12.01 1.09 0.45
CA ALA A 58 -13.21 0.67 -0.23
C ALA A 58 -14.13 1.86 -0.60
N SER A 59 -14.98 1.66 -1.60
CA SER A 59 -16.04 2.60 -1.98
C SER A 59 -17.39 2.19 -1.37
N LEU A 60 -18.17 3.18 -0.94
CA LEU A 60 -19.55 3.02 -0.48
C LEU A 60 -20.49 3.10 -1.70
N GLU A 61 -21.27 2.06 -1.97
CA GLU A 61 -22.33 2.14 -2.96
C GLU A 61 -23.52 2.94 -2.40
N GLY A 62 -23.79 4.13 -2.97
CA GLY A 62 -24.88 5.00 -2.53
C GLY A 62 -25.14 6.24 -3.42
N GLU A 63 -26.15 6.08 -4.30
CA GLU A 63 -27.01 7.08 -4.98
C GLU A 63 -26.52 7.83 -6.24
N GLY A 64 -27.44 7.92 -7.22
CA GLY A 64 -27.28 8.35 -8.62
C GLY A 64 -26.96 9.83 -8.90
N PRO A 65 -27.02 10.28 -10.18
CA PRO A 65 -26.28 11.45 -10.65
C PRO A 65 -26.89 12.76 -10.16
N GLY A 66 -26.10 13.60 -9.48
CA GLY A 66 -26.61 14.88 -8.98
C GLY A 66 -25.59 15.88 -8.41
N ARG A 67 -25.10 16.74 -9.31
CA ARG A 67 -24.55 18.11 -9.13
C ARG A 67 -23.16 18.33 -8.49
N PRO A 68 -22.41 19.36 -8.96
CA PRO A 68 -21.06 19.65 -8.51
C PRO A 68 -21.07 20.33 -7.14
N ALA A 69 -20.17 19.89 -6.26
CA ALA A 69 -19.88 20.55 -4.99
C ALA A 69 -18.79 21.64 -5.20
N PRO A 70 -18.83 22.74 -4.43
CA PRO A 70 -17.96 23.90 -4.65
C PRO A 70 -16.53 23.67 -4.13
N ASP A 71 -15.60 24.39 -4.76
CA ASP A 71 -14.17 24.42 -4.46
C ASP A 71 -13.88 24.62 -2.98
N SER A 72 -13.31 23.61 -2.33
CA SER A 72 -12.66 23.79 -1.03
C SER A 72 -11.17 24.07 -1.25
N ASN A 73 -10.83 25.35 -1.21
CA ASN A 73 -9.46 25.82 -1.00
C ASN A 73 -9.01 25.48 0.43
N GLY A 74 -7.89 24.77 0.58
CA GLY A 74 -7.21 24.70 1.87
C GLY A 74 -6.28 23.50 2.05
N GLY A 75 -4.97 23.75 1.93
CA GLY A 75 -3.93 22.82 2.36
C GLY A 75 -2.72 22.86 1.44
N VAL A 76 -1.72 23.68 1.77
CA VAL A 76 -0.40 23.58 1.13
C VAL A 76 0.19 22.23 1.54
N ALA A 77 0.01 21.22 0.70
CA ALA A 77 0.77 19.99 0.79
C ALA A 77 2.23 20.35 0.46
N ILE A 78 3.11 20.21 1.44
CA ILE A 78 4.55 20.20 1.21
C ILE A 78 4.78 19.07 0.21
N VAL A 79 5.25 19.41 -0.99
CA VAL A 79 5.53 18.42 -2.05
C VAL A 79 6.74 17.63 -1.59
N ALA A 80 6.51 16.47 -0.96
CA ALA A 80 7.56 15.48 -0.76
C ALA A 80 8.01 14.97 -2.14
N GLU A 81 9.31 14.75 -2.31
CA GLU A 81 9.82 14.27 -3.60
C GLU A 81 9.19 12.91 -3.95
N PRO A 82 8.69 12.74 -5.19
CA PRO A 82 8.06 11.49 -5.62
C PRO A 82 9.07 10.34 -5.65
N LEU A 83 8.58 9.13 -5.38
CA LEU A 83 9.32 7.87 -5.52
C LEU A 83 10.11 7.86 -6.85
N ALA A 84 11.44 7.68 -6.76
CA ALA A 84 12.41 8.12 -7.77
C ALA A 84 12.55 7.20 -9.01
N SER A 85 11.90 6.03 -9.04
CA SER A 85 11.96 5.12 -10.19
C SER A 85 10.56 4.71 -10.63
N VAL A 86 10.20 5.11 -11.86
CA VAL A 86 8.95 4.70 -12.52
C VAL A 86 9.28 3.61 -13.53
N MET A 87 8.65 2.45 -13.38
CA MET A 87 8.73 1.33 -14.33
C MET A 87 7.33 0.93 -14.74
N THR A 88 7.19 0.19 -15.85
CA THR A 88 5.90 -0.33 -16.30
C THR A 88 6.06 -1.81 -16.63
N MET A 89 5.11 -2.64 -16.20
CA MET A 89 5.05 -4.05 -16.56
C MET A 89 3.75 -4.35 -17.33
N PRO A 90 3.79 -5.22 -18.36
CA PRO A 90 2.59 -5.67 -19.03
C PRO A 90 1.70 -6.50 -18.09
N ALA A 91 0.40 -6.31 -18.19
CA ALA A 91 -0.59 -7.06 -17.43
C ALA A 91 -1.67 -7.62 -18.36
N VAL A 92 -2.46 -8.54 -17.81
CA VAL A 92 -3.75 -8.95 -18.39
C VAL A 92 -4.74 -8.89 -17.25
N PHE A 93 -5.72 -7.99 -17.36
CA PHE A 93 -6.85 -7.96 -16.46
C PHE A 93 -8.00 -8.73 -17.12
N PRO A 94 -8.66 -9.66 -16.41
CA PRO A 94 -9.81 -10.38 -16.97
C PRO A 94 -10.91 -9.39 -17.37
N ASP A 95 -11.61 -9.67 -18.47
CA ASP A 95 -12.83 -8.93 -18.80
C ASP A 95 -13.91 -9.30 -17.77
N GLU A 96 -14.37 -8.30 -17.02
CA GLU A 96 -15.40 -8.44 -16.00
C GLU A 96 -16.77 -8.68 -16.65
N PHE A 97 -17.12 -9.94 -16.92
CA PHE A 97 -18.52 -10.36 -17.12
C PHE A 97 -19.00 -11.06 -15.85
N GLU A 98 -19.48 -10.28 -14.89
CA GLU A 98 -20.03 -10.79 -13.64
C GLU A 98 -21.57 -10.74 -13.68
N VAL A 99 -22.21 -11.90 -13.58
CA VAL A 99 -23.63 -11.98 -13.22
C VAL A 99 -23.69 -11.93 -11.70
N LEU A 100 -23.78 -10.72 -11.17
CA LEU A 100 -23.83 -10.47 -9.74
C LEU A 100 -25.25 -10.79 -9.21
N VAL A 101 -25.38 -11.89 -8.47
CA VAL A 101 -26.55 -12.13 -7.61
C VAL A 101 -26.25 -11.48 -6.26
N LEU A 102 -26.67 -10.22 -6.13
CA LEU A 102 -26.41 -9.40 -4.95
C LEU A 102 -27.48 -9.64 -3.87
N ASP A 103 -27.05 -9.90 -2.64
CA ASP A 103 -27.89 -9.69 -1.45
C ASP A 103 -27.80 -8.20 -1.03
N ARG A 104 -28.78 -7.69 -0.27
CA ARG A 104 -28.76 -6.33 0.32
C ARG A 104 -27.58 -6.09 1.27
N SER A 105 -26.77 -7.12 1.51
CA SER A 105 -25.55 -7.12 2.32
C SER A 105 -24.27 -6.96 1.49
N GLY A 106 -24.37 -6.61 0.20
CA GLY A 106 -23.27 -6.55 -0.80
C GLY A 106 -22.01 -5.79 -0.43
N GLY A 107 -21.98 -5.11 0.72
CA GLY A 107 -20.76 -4.64 1.35
C GLY A 107 -20.02 -3.59 0.52
N PRO A 108 -18.89 -3.10 1.04
CA PRO A 108 -18.07 -2.14 0.33
C PRO A 108 -17.19 -2.84 -0.71
N ASN A 109 -16.94 -2.19 -1.85
CA ASN A 109 -16.06 -2.72 -2.90
C ASN A 109 -14.61 -2.28 -2.66
N LEU A 110 -13.67 -3.22 -2.58
CA LEU A 110 -12.24 -2.91 -2.46
C LEU A 110 -11.73 -2.19 -3.70
N VAL A 111 -11.14 -1.01 -3.51
CA VAL A 111 -10.62 -0.14 -4.58
C VAL A 111 -9.15 0.23 -4.41
N GLY A 112 -8.56 0.06 -3.23
CA GLY A 112 -7.13 0.23 -3.00
C GLY A 112 -6.66 -0.59 -1.79
N ALA A 113 -5.38 -0.94 -1.73
CA ALA A 113 -4.81 -1.65 -0.58
C ALA A 113 -3.42 -1.09 -0.20
N ILE A 114 -3.13 -1.06 1.10
CA ILE A 114 -1.81 -0.75 1.65
C ILE A 114 -1.36 -1.96 2.48
N GLU A 115 -0.26 -2.58 2.07
CA GLU A 115 0.37 -3.70 2.74
C GLU A 115 1.57 -3.23 3.56
N LEU A 116 1.46 -3.33 4.88
CA LEU A 116 2.60 -3.15 5.77
C LEU A 116 3.31 -4.49 5.96
N VAL A 117 4.59 -4.54 5.59
CA VAL A 117 5.38 -5.77 5.67
C VAL A 117 5.76 -6.06 7.12
N SER A 118 5.52 -7.30 7.53
CA SER A 118 5.95 -7.85 8.82
C SER A 118 7.09 -8.88 8.64
N PRO A 119 7.90 -9.19 9.66
CA PRO A 119 8.94 -10.23 9.59
C PRO A 119 8.43 -11.57 9.07
N GLY A 120 7.24 -11.98 9.49
CA GLY A 120 6.60 -13.22 9.05
C GLY A 120 6.31 -13.29 7.54
N ASN A 121 6.27 -12.16 6.83
CA ASN A 121 6.18 -12.14 5.36
C ASN A 121 7.51 -12.53 4.70
N LYS A 122 8.64 -12.23 5.34
CA LYS A 122 10.00 -12.47 4.82
C LYS A 122 10.66 -13.75 5.34
N ASP A 123 10.10 -14.40 6.35
CA ASP A 123 10.66 -15.60 6.97
C ASP A 123 10.80 -16.78 5.98
N ARG A 124 9.72 -17.54 5.74
CA ARG A 124 9.75 -18.74 4.89
C ARG A 124 9.39 -18.46 3.42
N PRO A 125 9.95 -19.21 2.44
CA PRO A 125 9.61 -19.07 1.02
C PRO A 125 8.11 -19.12 0.71
N ALA A 126 7.36 -19.96 1.43
CA ALA A 126 5.91 -20.05 1.27
C ALA A 126 5.17 -18.79 1.77
N ALA A 127 5.70 -18.08 2.77
CA ALA A 127 5.11 -16.83 3.24
C ALA A 127 5.36 -15.68 2.25
N ARG A 128 6.57 -15.62 1.67
CA ARG A 128 6.94 -14.68 0.61
C ARG A 128 6.04 -14.85 -0.61
N ARG A 129 5.87 -16.09 -1.08
CA ARG A 129 4.94 -16.43 -2.17
C ARG A 129 3.49 -16.07 -1.84
N ALA A 130 3.04 -16.32 -0.62
CA ALA A 130 1.67 -15.97 -0.21
C ALA A 130 1.44 -14.45 -0.25
N PHE A 131 2.42 -13.65 0.21
CA PHE A 131 2.36 -12.19 0.14
C PHE A 131 2.33 -11.70 -1.32
N ALA A 132 3.23 -12.20 -2.17
CA ALA A 132 3.26 -11.86 -3.59
C ALA A 132 1.96 -12.26 -4.30
N THR A 133 1.39 -13.43 -3.98
CA THR A 133 0.12 -13.92 -4.55
C THR A 133 -1.04 -12.99 -4.18
N LYS A 134 -1.07 -12.51 -2.93
CA LYS A 134 -2.08 -11.55 -2.48
C LYS A 134 -1.98 -10.22 -3.25
N CYS A 135 -0.78 -9.65 -3.35
CA CYS A 135 -0.56 -8.44 -4.13
C CYS A 135 -0.95 -8.63 -5.60
N ALA A 136 -0.55 -9.75 -6.23
CA ALA A 136 -0.92 -10.06 -7.60
C ALA A 136 -2.46 -10.18 -7.76
N ALA A 137 -3.17 -10.77 -6.80
CA ALA A 137 -4.62 -10.86 -6.84
C ALA A 137 -5.30 -9.48 -6.83
N TYR A 138 -4.84 -8.55 -6.00
CA TYR A 138 -5.31 -7.15 -6.03
C TYR A 138 -5.05 -6.51 -7.38
N LEU A 139 -3.82 -6.62 -7.90
CA LEU A 139 -3.44 -6.01 -9.17
C LEU A 139 -4.23 -6.57 -10.36
N HIS A 140 -4.46 -7.89 -10.40
CA HIS A 140 -5.31 -8.52 -11.41
C HIS A 140 -6.77 -8.09 -11.32
N ALA A 141 -7.26 -7.75 -10.12
CA ALA A 141 -8.59 -7.16 -9.91
C ALA A 141 -8.64 -5.64 -10.23
N GLY A 142 -7.55 -5.05 -10.75
CA GLY A 142 -7.46 -3.62 -11.05
C GLY A 142 -7.38 -2.73 -9.80
N VAL A 143 -7.10 -3.31 -8.63
CA VAL A 143 -6.93 -2.60 -7.35
C VAL A 143 -5.48 -2.10 -7.25
N GLY A 144 -5.30 -0.81 -6.99
CA GLY A 144 -3.97 -0.25 -6.73
C GLY A 144 -3.44 -0.69 -5.38
N VAL A 145 -2.12 -0.94 -5.30
CA VAL A 145 -1.46 -1.47 -4.11
C VAL A 145 -0.30 -0.58 -3.72
N VAL A 146 -0.15 -0.27 -2.43
CA VAL A 146 1.08 0.29 -1.87
C VAL A 146 1.67 -0.72 -0.89
N VAL A 147 2.93 -1.08 -1.08
CA VAL A 147 3.70 -1.93 -0.16
C VAL A 147 4.70 -1.07 0.59
N VAL A 148 4.71 -1.15 1.92
CA VAL A 148 5.66 -0.47 2.78
C VAL A 148 6.45 -1.50 3.58
N ASP A 149 7.75 -1.57 3.31
CA ASP A 149 8.66 -2.54 3.89
C ASP A 149 9.75 -1.86 4.71
N VAL A 150 9.63 -1.95 6.03
CA VAL A 150 10.60 -1.42 7.00
C VAL A 150 11.36 -2.52 7.76
N VAL A 151 11.19 -3.78 7.38
CA VAL A 151 11.74 -4.94 8.09
C VAL A 151 13.23 -5.09 7.80
N THR A 152 14.08 -4.80 8.79
CA THR A 152 15.56 -4.75 8.67
C THR A 152 16.27 -6.05 9.05
N ASP A 153 15.66 -6.91 9.87
CA ASP A 153 16.24 -8.18 10.31
C ASP A 153 16.16 -9.30 9.25
N HIS A 154 15.39 -9.09 8.17
CA HIS A 154 15.27 -10.01 7.05
C HIS A 154 15.66 -9.37 5.72
N HIS A 155 16.60 -10.01 5.01
CA HIS A 155 17.20 -9.49 3.79
C HIS A 155 16.57 -10.10 2.54
N PHE A 156 15.26 -9.91 2.39
CA PHE A 156 14.51 -10.38 1.22
C PHE A 156 13.61 -9.27 0.67
N ASN A 157 13.51 -9.16 -0.64
CA ASN A 157 12.70 -8.15 -1.32
C ASN A 157 11.39 -8.80 -1.86
N LEU A 158 10.24 -8.39 -1.33
CA LEU A 158 8.94 -8.95 -1.72
C LEU A 158 8.42 -8.43 -3.06
N HIS A 159 8.93 -7.29 -3.54
CA HIS A 159 8.67 -6.80 -4.89
C HIS A 159 9.35 -7.72 -5.93
N ASP A 160 10.60 -8.15 -5.69
CA ASP A 160 11.29 -9.10 -6.58
C ASP A 160 10.58 -10.45 -6.65
N GLU A 161 9.97 -10.90 -5.55
CA GLU A 161 9.12 -12.09 -5.52
C GLU A 161 7.84 -11.89 -6.34
N LEU A 162 7.21 -10.71 -6.26
CA LEU A 162 6.05 -10.35 -7.08
C LEU A 162 6.39 -10.34 -8.58
N VAL A 163 7.49 -9.68 -8.96
CA VAL A 163 8.02 -9.67 -10.34
C VAL A 163 8.24 -11.10 -10.85
N SER A 164 8.87 -11.95 -10.03
CA SER A 164 9.14 -13.34 -10.37
C SER A 164 7.86 -14.17 -10.49
N LEU A 165 6.90 -13.98 -9.57
CA LEU A 165 5.61 -14.67 -9.57
C LEU A 165 4.78 -14.33 -10.81
N MET A 166 4.77 -13.05 -11.19
CA MET A 166 4.07 -12.55 -12.38
C MET A 166 4.83 -12.85 -13.68
N ARG A 167 5.97 -13.56 -13.60
CA ARG A 167 6.82 -13.94 -14.74
C ARG A 167 7.28 -12.75 -15.58
N GLN A 168 7.55 -11.64 -14.91
CA GLN A 168 7.99 -10.39 -15.52
C GLN A 168 9.52 -10.37 -15.68
N ASP A 169 10.02 -9.45 -16.51
CA ASP A 169 11.46 -9.31 -16.76
C ASP A 169 12.23 -8.96 -15.48
N ASN A 170 13.42 -9.54 -15.31
CA ASN A 170 14.31 -9.24 -14.19
C ASN A 170 14.76 -7.77 -14.17
N ALA A 171 14.67 -7.05 -15.28
CA ALA A 171 14.89 -5.60 -15.35
C ALA A 171 13.93 -4.81 -14.46
N LEU A 172 12.79 -5.39 -14.10
CA LEU A 172 11.79 -4.79 -13.21
C LEU A 172 12.07 -5.04 -11.73
N ARG A 173 13.12 -5.79 -11.37
CA ARG A 173 13.50 -6.00 -9.96
C ARG A 173 14.02 -4.73 -9.32
N PHE A 174 14.00 -4.71 -7.99
CA PHE A 174 14.39 -3.55 -7.20
C PHE A 174 15.87 -3.18 -7.44
N PRO A 175 16.16 -1.94 -7.89
CA PRO A 175 17.53 -1.54 -8.16
C PRO A 175 18.43 -1.60 -6.91
N GLY A 176 19.61 -2.19 -7.06
CA GLY A 176 20.61 -2.23 -5.99
C GLY A 176 20.28 -3.16 -4.81
N GLY A 177 19.32 -4.08 -4.96
CA GLY A 177 19.05 -5.13 -3.98
C GLY A 177 18.60 -4.62 -2.61
N ARG A 178 17.94 -3.45 -2.56
CA ARG A 178 17.41 -2.89 -1.31
C ARG A 178 16.35 -3.80 -0.71
N THR A 179 16.36 -3.95 0.60
CA THR A 179 15.47 -4.86 1.33
C THR A 179 14.39 -4.14 2.13
N ILE A 180 14.52 -2.83 2.31
CA ILE A 180 13.50 -1.92 2.85
C ILE A 180 13.16 -0.85 1.82
N TYR A 181 11.87 -0.63 1.59
CA TYR A 181 11.38 0.17 0.47
C TYR A 181 9.90 0.54 0.61
N VAL A 182 9.46 1.46 -0.23
CA VAL A 182 8.05 1.70 -0.58
C VAL A 182 7.87 1.40 -2.06
N ALA A 183 6.83 0.64 -2.41
CA ALA A 183 6.44 0.38 -3.78
C ALA A 183 4.97 0.71 -3.98
N ALA A 184 4.65 1.55 -4.95
CA ALA A 184 3.28 1.85 -5.36
C ALA A 184 3.01 1.25 -6.74
N TYR A 185 1.90 0.53 -6.88
CA TYR A 185 1.48 -0.16 -8.08
C TYR A 185 0.14 0.40 -8.53
N ARG A 186 0.09 0.83 -9.79
CA ARG A 186 -1.13 1.37 -10.41
C ARG A 186 -1.48 0.53 -11.64
N PRO A 187 -2.52 -0.31 -11.55
CA PRO A 187 -3.15 -0.90 -12.72
C PRO A 187 -3.73 0.20 -13.63
N THR A 188 -3.41 0.13 -14.91
CA THR A 188 -3.96 1.00 -15.95
C THR A 188 -4.40 0.19 -17.15
N ARG A 189 -5.63 0.40 -17.62
CA ARG A 189 -6.12 -0.11 -18.89
C ARG A 189 -6.22 1.05 -19.87
N ARG A 190 -5.52 0.98 -21.00
CA ARG A 190 -5.58 1.97 -22.08
C ARG A 190 -5.93 1.30 -23.40
N GLU A 191 -6.79 1.93 -24.20
CA GLU A 191 -7.28 1.35 -25.46
C GLU A 191 -6.17 1.13 -26.50
N ASP A 192 -5.11 1.92 -26.44
CA ASP A 192 -4.00 1.95 -27.39
C ASP A 192 -2.81 1.05 -27.01
N ILE A 193 -2.53 0.92 -25.70
CA ILE A 193 -1.35 0.21 -25.18
C ILE A 193 -1.72 -1.13 -24.52
N GLY A 194 -2.99 -1.30 -24.11
CA GLY A 194 -3.47 -2.48 -23.40
C GLY A 194 -3.41 -2.32 -21.87
N ASP A 195 -3.36 -3.46 -21.19
CA ASP A 195 -3.32 -3.55 -19.73
C ASP A 195 -1.87 -3.46 -19.23
N GLU A 196 -1.61 -2.51 -18.33
CA GLU A 196 -0.29 -2.26 -17.77
C GLU A 196 -0.37 -2.01 -16.26
N ILE A 197 0.74 -2.22 -15.57
CA ILE A 197 0.92 -1.80 -14.17
C ILE A 197 2.11 -0.84 -14.12
N GLU A 198 1.83 0.42 -13.79
CA GLU A 198 2.85 1.40 -13.45
C GLU A 198 3.36 1.11 -12.03
N ILE A 199 4.68 1.10 -11.86
CA ILE A 199 5.37 0.79 -10.61
C ILE A 199 6.19 2.01 -10.23
N ARG A 200 6.04 2.48 -9.00
CA ARG A 200 6.90 3.51 -8.42
C ARG A 200 7.65 2.95 -7.23
N LEU A 201 8.97 2.97 -7.27
CA LEU A 201 9.84 2.46 -6.21
C LEU A 201 10.57 3.60 -5.48
N GLY A 202 10.63 3.52 -4.16
CA GLY A 202 11.47 4.36 -3.32
C GLY A 202 12.20 3.53 -2.29
N ALA A 203 13.53 3.60 -2.27
CA ALA A 203 14.33 2.95 -1.26
C ALA A 203 14.16 3.65 0.09
N LEU A 204 14.14 2.88 1.18
CA LEU A 204 14.15 3.43 2.53
C LEU A 204 15.53 3.27 3.18
N ALA A 205 15.79 4.09 4.18
CA ALA A 205 16.96 3.97 5.03
C ALA A 205 16.58 4.29 6.48
N VAL A 206 17.13 3.53 7.43
CA VAL A 206 17.05 3.87 8.85
C VAL A 206 17.73 5.22 9.06
N GLY A 207 17.11 6.08 9.88
CA GLY A 207 17.63 7.43 10.14
C GLY A 207 17.15 8.49 9.14
N GLU A 208 16.46 8.11 8.08
CA GLU A 208 15.91 9.04 7.07
C GLU A 208 14.39 9.21 7.21
N PRO A 209 13.80 10.31 6.71
CA PRO A 209 12.36 10.49 6.66
C PRO A 209 11.69 9.47 5.72
N LEU A 210 10.44 9.12 6.01
CA LEU A 210 9.65 8.27 5.12
C LEU A 210 9.08 9.10 3.96
N PRO A 211 9.11 8.61 2.71
CA PRO A 211 8.56 9.32 1.57
C PRO A 211 7.03 9.26 1.56
N SER A 212 6.39 10.16 0.84
CA SER A 212 4.98 10.00 0.50
C SER A 212 4.79 8.90 -0.55
N ALA A 213 3.68 8.17 -0.45
CA ALA A 213 3.27 7.18 -1.45
C ALA A 213 2.01 7.65 -2.20
N LEU A 214 1.79 7.14 -3.41
CA LEU A 214 0.55 7.37 -4.16
C LEU A 214 -0.24 6.08 -4.28
N LEU A 215 -1.42 6.04 -3.69
CA LEU A 215 -2.36 4.94 -3.85
C LEU A 215 -3.35 5.27 -4.96
N ALA A 216 -3.35 4.47 -6.02
CA ALA A 216 -4.34 4.59 -7.08
C ALA A 216 -5.61 3.83 -6.69
N LEU A 217 -6.73 4.54 -6.55
CA LEU A 217 -8.02 3.91 -6.32
C LEU A 217 -8.58 3.38 -7.65
N ARG A 218 -9.06 2.13 -7.67
CA ARG A 218 -9.69 1.48 -8.82
C ARG A 218 -10.84 2.35 -9.32
N ARG A 219 -10.76 2.76 -10.59
CA ARG A 219 -11.73 3.67 -11.25
C ARG A 219 -11.92 5.01 -10.51
N GLY A 220 -10.97 5.40 -9.67
CA GLY A 220 -11.02 6.60 -8.83
C GLY A 220 -9.76 7.46 -8.95
N PRO A 221 -9.61 8.47 -8.08
CA PRO A 221 -8.42 9.32 -8.07
C PRO A 221 -7.20 8.58 -7.48
N MET A 222 -6.03 9.18 -7.67
CA MET A 222 -4.85 8.84 -6.86
C MET A 222 -4.88 9.64 -5.56
N VAL A 223 -4.54 8.99 -4.46
CA VAL A 223 -4.49 9.57 -3.12
C VAL A 223 -3.06 9.55 -2.63
N THR A 224 -2.60 10.68 -2.09
CA THR A 224 -1.29 10.77 -1.44
C THR A 224 -1.37 10.23 -0.02
N ILE A 225 -0.45 9.35 0.35
CA ILE A 225 -0.29 8.81 1.69
C ILE A 225 0.96 9.44 2.30
N ASP A 226 0.78 10.19 3.38
CA ASP A 226 1.88 10.74 4.17
C ASP A 226 2.38 9.69 5.18
N LEU A 227 3.33 8.86 4.73
CA LEU A 227 3.91 7.80 5.56
C LEU A 227 4.69 8.37 6.75
N GLU A 228 5.35 9.53 6.59
CA GLU A 228 6.12 10.14 7.68
C GLU A 228 5.19 10.62 8.81
N SER A 229 4.10 11.30 8.49
CA SER A 229 3.15 11.79 9.49
C SER A 229 2.50 10.65 10.25
N THR A 230 2.03 9.61 9.56
CA THR A 230 1.39 8.45 10.22
C THR A 230 2.34 7.65 11.09
N TYR A 231 3.59 7.46 10.63
CA TYR A 231 4.64 6.82 11.41
C TYR A 231 5.03 7.65 12.64
N THR A 232 5.19 8.97 12.46
CA THR A 232 5.50 9.92 13.55
C THR A 232 4.38 9.94 14.59
N ALA A 233 3.12 9.93 14.16
CA ALA A 233 1.97 9.88 15.05
C ALA A 233 1.93 8.57 15.85
N THR A 234 2.33 7.45 15.25
CA THR A 234 2.46 6.15 15.92
C THR A 234 3.58 6.15 16.95
N ARG A 235 4.75 6.70 16.58
CA ARG A 235 5.89 6.87 17.50
C ARG A 235 5.52 7.66 18.74
N ASN A 236 4.88 8.81 18.56
CA ASN A 236 4.44 9.66 19.67
C ASN A 236 3.49 8.91 20.62
N ARG A 237 2.51 8.17 20.07
CA ARG A 237 1.57 7.36 20.88
C ARG A 237 2.23 6.16 21.55
N SER A 238 3.28 5.61 20.93
CA SER A 238 4.07 4.50 21.46
C SER A 238 5.21 4.94 22.38
N GLN A 239 5.35 6.25 22.61
CA GLN A 239 6.42 6.87 23.41
C GLN A 239 7.83 6.51 22.89
N LEU A 240 8.06 6.75 21.60
CA LEU A 240 9.29 6.48 20.83
C LEU A 240 9.86 7.68 20.08
#